data_AF-A0A6L7W1B4-F1
#
_entry.id   AF-A0A6L7W1B4-F1
#
_cell.length_a   1.000
_cell.length_b   1.000
_cell.length_c   1.000
_cell.angle_alpha   90.00
_cell.angle_beta   90.00
_cell.angle_gamma   90.00
#
_symmetry.space_group_name_H-M   'P 1'
#
loop_
_entity.id
_entity.type
_entity.pdbx_description
1 polymer ?
#
loop_
_entity_poly.entity_id
_entity_poly.type
_entity_poly.pdbx_seq_one_letter_code
_entity_poly.pdbx_strand_id
1 'polypeptide(L)'
;MPTLGHIKVKEFLERTQGTVRGHVITDAKYRTFSADYQYREIPDGFLIVSRKDGSGDEVKIKSEIELNESLVSFFGLYSGDGAKGSEDPRNLGVIKPSISFSQREPNLVRFAVDQFRKIFLDGIRFTFSLGEDSAFFITGEGRNRLRNYYGRDIPKTPPLSIVRQSLNANDKKYLAEIRDVPGTNEDHLAFYYFHKSAMEEILRDVKRRDIEKSGMVLDEADRVTASLRRPFKKGARKPGGSSRSDEIHIGGLNRFGEFFLKMLYEMEDSIQADTWASPQGLIQWIDIPSSIGRDIDVKAFFSSHPYGHLAGDRPEITENFGILEGRWPRSRWLKLKPTLRIDPLFCYVSGLYLAEGSTPKAKMFAMFSQKVTGLSLAFTSSENISLDLMLRALQKLFQKDDCVATWKIKVGSQYFPELVMIGLKNGVPMLRGGRSGDGKLRTMEISTALKPWALETAPALIPFEDKFSHVEPTGAGLARLDFTASTTLCKWFFPLLMFATFGETVEDPSEAFTL
;
A
#
# COMPACT_ATOMS: atom_id res chain seq x y z
N MET A 1 -4.17 -26.11 8.64
CA MET A 1 -3.95 -24.73 9.13
C MET A 1 -5.25 -24.24 9.74
N PRO A 2 -5.24 -23.34 10.74
CA PRO A 2 -6.49 -22.86 11.31
C PRO A 2 -7.18 -21.93 10.30
N THR A 3 -8.30 -22.39 9.75
CA THR A 3 -9.26 -21.54 9.06
C THR A 3 -9.72 -20.44 10.02
N LEU A 4 -9.73 -19.18 9.56
CA LEU A 4 -10.28 -18.05 10.30
C LEU A 4 -11.76 -17.81 9.95
N GLY A 5 -12.16 -18.14 8.73
CA GLY A 5 -13.51 -17.89 8.25
C GLY A 5 -13.67 -18.25 6.78
N HIS A 6 -14.73 -17.74 6.16
CA HIS A 6 -15.07 -18.01 4.79
C HIS A 6 -15.67 -16.77 4.11
N ILE A 7 -15.40 -16.62 2.81
CA ILE A 7 -16.14 -15.74 1.91
C ILE A 7 -17.27 -16.56 1.26
N LYS A 8 -18.52 -16.29 1.63
CA LYS A 8 -19.72 -17.03 1.19
C LYS A 8 -20.28 -16.47 -0.12
N VAL A 9 -19.56 -16.67 -1.23
CA VAL A 9 -19.88 -16.07 -2.54
C VAL A 9 -21.27 -16.45 -3.04
N LYS A 10 -21.60 -17.76 -3.04
CA LYS A 10 -22.90 -18.26 -3.53
C LYS A 10 -24.06 -17.72 -2.69
N GLU A 11 -24.01 -17.94 -1.37
CA GLU A 11 -25.07 -17.53 -0.45
C GLU A 11 -25.31 -16.01 -0.51
N PHE A 12 -24.23 -15.22 -0.62
CA PHE A 12 -24.34 -13.78 -0.80
C PHE A 12 -25.05 -13.41 -2.11
N LEU A 13 -24.68 -14.02 -3.23
CA LEU A 13 -25.33 -13.77 -4.53
C LEU A 13 -26.81 -14.19 -4.53
N GLU A 14 -27.16 -15.30 -3.88
CA GLU A 14 -28.55 -15.75 -3.73
C GLU A 14 -29.37 -14.77 -2.88
N ARG A 15 -28.84 -14.43 -1.69
CA ARG A 15 -29.49 -13.52 -0.73
C ARG A 15 -29.71 -12.13 -1.31
N THR A 16 -28.76 -11.63 -2.11
CA THR A 16 -28.84 -10.31 -2.72
C THR A 16 -29.48 -10.30 -4.11
N GLN A 17 -29.92 -11.47 -4.61
CA GLN A 17 -30.40 -11.63 -5.98
C GLN A 17 -29.39 -11.13 -7.03
N GLY A 18 -28.10 -11.23 -6.71
CA GLY A 18 -26.98 -10.79 -7.52
C GLY A 18 -26.65 -9.30 -7.42
N THR A 19 -27.36 -8.50 -6.63
CA THR A 19 -27.10 -7.07 -6.49
C THR A 19 -25.95 -6.80 -5.53
N VAL A 20 -24.85 -6.28 -6.06
CA VAL A 20 -23.65 -5.92 -5.31
C VAL A 20 -23.53 -4.41 -5.22
N ARG A 21 -23.60 -3.89 -4.01
CA ARG A 21 -23.51 -2.45 -3.75
C ARG A 21 -22.78 -2.17 -2.45
N GLY A 22 -22.11 -1.03 -2.41
CA GLY A 22 -21.37 -0.58 -1.25
C GLY A 22 -20.90 0.84 -1.41
N HIS A 23 -20.11 1.25 -0.42
CA HIS A 23 -19.46 2.54 -0.41
C HIS A 23 -17.99 2.35 -0.08
N VAL A 24 -17.20 3.37 -0.43
CA VAL A 24 -15.78 3.43 -0.18
C VAL A 24 -15.42 4.87 0.19
N ILE A 25 -14.58 5.02 1.20
CA ILE A 25 -13.87 6.27 1.44
C ILE A 25 -12.54 6.17 0.72
N THR A 26 -12.31 7.03 -0.26
CA THR A 26 -11.04 7.09 -1.03
C THR A 26 -10.73 8.55 -1.24
N ASP A 27 -9.47 8.96 -1.16
CA ASP A 27 -9.10 10.38 -1.33
C ASP A 27 -9.92 11.31 -0.40
N ALA A 28 -10.24 10.84 0.82
CA ALA A 28 -11.12 11.54 1.76
C ALA A 28 -12.51 11.91 1.21
N LYS A 29 -13.01 11.21 0.18
CA LYS A 29 -14.35 11.36 -0.36
C LYS A 29 -15.15 10.07 -0.17
N TYR A 30 -16.41 10.25 0.23
CA TYR A 30 -17.39 9.18 0.21
C TYR A 30 -17.82 8.92 -1.24
N ARG A 31 -17.68 7.68 -1.69
CA ARG A 31 -18.11 7.23 -3.02
C ARG A 31 -18.90 5.94 -2.92
N THR A 32 -19.73 5.69 -3.92
CA THR A 32 -20.56 4.50 -4.01
C THR A 32 -20.22 3.68 -5.24
N PHE A 33 -20.46 2.38 -5.16
CA PHE A 33 -20.39 1.47 -6.30
C PHE A 33 -21.61 0.54 -6.28
N SER A 34 -22.07 0.15 -7.46
CA SER A 34 -23.22 -0.74 -7.61
C SER A 34 -23.17 -1.50 -8.92
N ALA A 35 -23.56 -2.77 -8.85
CA ALA A 35 -23.41 -3.71 -9.94
C ALA A 35 -24.31 -4.94 -9.75
N ASP A 36 -25.14 -5.28 -10.73
CA ASP A 36 -25.86 -6.56 -10.75
C ASP A 36 -25.08 -7.69 -11.45
N TYR A 37 -24.97 -8.81 -10.78
CA TYR A 37 -24.30 -10.03 -11.23
C TYR A 37 -25.28 -11.19 -11.36
N GLN A 38 -24.95 -12.14 -12.21
CA GLN A 38 -25.56 -13.46 -12.27
C GLN A 38 -24.47 -14.52 -12.12
N TYR A 39 -24.86 -15.72 -11.73
CA TYR A 39 -23.93 -16.82 -11.63
C TYR A 39 -24.54 -18.11 -12.17
N ARG A 40 -23.67 -19.04 -12.55
CA ARG A 40 -24.00 -20.43 -12.83
C ARG A 40 -23.05 -21.34 -12.08
N GLU A 41 -23.56 -22.43 -11.56
CA GLU A 41 -22.75 -23.46 -10.91
C GLU A 41 -22.04 -24.31 -11.95
N ILE A 42 -20.81 -24.69 -11.64
CA ILE A 42 -20.01 -25.65 -12.39
C ILE A 42 -19.46 -26.70 -11.39
N PRO A 43 -18.98 -27.87 -11.86
CA PRO A 43 -18.50 -28.93 -10.98
C PRO A 43 -17.44 -28.46 -9.96
N ASP A 44 -17.27 -29.26 -8.91
CA ASP A 44 -16.25 -29.07 -7.86
C ASP A 44 -16.44 -27.83 -6.98
N GLY A 45 -17.68 -27.38 -6.78
CA GLY A 45 -18.00 -26.25 -5.89
C GLY A 45 -17.59 -24.89 -6.44
N PHE A 46 -17.52 -24.77 -7.77
CA PHE A 46 -17.17 -23.52 -8.44
C PHE A 46 -18.40 -22.83 -9.03
N LEU A 47 -18.29 -21.51 -9.15
CA LEU A 47 -19.22 -20.63 -9.83
C LEU A 47 -18.53 -19.96 -11.01
N ILE A 48 -19.30 -19.70 -12.06
CA ILE A 48 -18.97 -18.69 -13.06
C ILE A 48 -19.85 -17.49 -12.80
N VAL A 49 -19.26 -16.36 -12.42
CA VAL A 49 -19.95 -15.11 -12.09
C VAL A 49 -19.73 -14.10 -13.22
N SER A 50 -20.81 -13.45 -13.67
CA SER A 50 -20.77 -12.45 -14.77
C SER A 50 -21.74 -11.32 -14.50
N ARG A 51 -21.57 -10.19 -15.19
CA ARG A 51 -22.50 -9.05 -15.11
C ARG A 51 -23.83 -9.41 -15.79
N LYS A 52 -24.97 -9.03 -15.18
CA LYS A 52 -26.29 -9.24 -15.80
C LYS A 52 -26.46 -8.47 -17.13
N ASP A 53 -25.74 -7.37 -17.28
CA ASP A 53 -25.74 -6.54 -18.50
C ASP A 53 -24.89 -7.11 -19.65
N GLY A 54 -24.24 -8.27 -19.44
CA GLY A 54 -23.38 -8.93 -20.43
C GLY A 54 -22.02 -8.25 -20.65
N SER A 55 -21.68 -7.23 -19.87
CA SER A 55 -20.37 -6.57 -19.96
C SER A 55 -19.30 -7.25 -19.10
N GLY A 56 -18.02 -7.05 -19.46
CA GLY A 56 -16.89 -7.57 -18.68
C GLY A 56 -16.59 -9.04 -18.90
N ASP A 57 -15.79 -9.61 -17.99
CA ASP A 57 -15.32 -10.98 -18.07
C ASP A 57 -16.24 -11.94 -17.28
N GLU A 58 -16.29 -13.22 -17.68
CA GLU A 58 -16.82 -14.30 -16.85
C GLU A 58 -15.74 -14.76 -15.86
N VAL A 59 -16.00 -14.65 -14.57
CA VAL A 59 -15.02 -14.94 -13.52
C VAL A 59 -15.32 -16.29 -12.86
N LYS A 60 -14.35 -17.21 -12.93
CA LYS A 60 -14.39 -18.47 -12.17
C LYS A 60 -13.96 -18.21 -10.73
N ILE A 61 -14.80 -18.63 -9.78
CA ILE A 61 -14.55 -18.45 -8.34
C ILE A 61 -15.18 -19.60 -7.55
N LYS A 62 -14.62 -19.96 -6.39
CA LYS A 62 -15.29 -20.94 -5.52
C LYS A 62 -16.60 -20.38 -4.98
N SER A 63 -17.59 -21.25 -4.76
CA SER A 63 -18.83 -20.89 -4.05
C SER A 63 -18.54 -20.39 -2.64
N GLU A 64 -17.45 -20.89 -2.06
CA GLU A 64 -16.94 -20.56 -0.74
C GLU A 64 -15.41 -20.53 -0.77
N ILE A 65 -14.82 -19.44 -0.27
CA ILE A 65 -13.37 -19.28 -0.19
C ILE A 65 -12.97 -19.30 1.28
N GLU A 66 -12.14 -20.25 1.67
CA GLU A 66 -11.57 -20.33 3.01
C GLU A 66 -10.62 -19.15 3.27
N LEU A 67 -10.80 -18.47 4.40
CA LEU A 67 -9.94 -17.41 4.89
C LEU A 67 -8.92 -17.98 5.88
N ASN A 68 -7.63 -17.84 5.54
CA ASN A 68 -6.52 -18.13 6.44
C ASN A 68 -5.73 -16.84 6.76
N GLU A 69 -4.66 -16.93 7.54
CA GLU A 69 -3.89 -15.76 7.98
C GLU A 69 -3.35 -14.96 6.78
N SER A 70 -2.73 -15.65 5.82
CA SER A 70 -2.18 -15.04 4.60
C SER A 70 -3.24 -14.31 3.76
N LEU A 71 -4.41 -14.92 3.57
CA LEU A 71 -5.45 -14.33 2.73
C LEU A 71 -6.06 -13.09 3.39
N VAL A 72 -6.27 -13.10 4.70
CA VAL A 72 -6.72 -11.91 5.45
C VAL A 72 -5.66 -10.81 5.41
N SER A 73 -4.37 -11.15 5.55
CA SER A 73 -3.28 -10.19 5.35
C SER A 73 -3.25 -9.62 3.94
N PHE A 74 -3.57 -10.40 2.92
CA PHE A 74 -3.65 -9.87 1.55
C PHE A 74 -4.78 -8.85 1.37
N PHE A 75 -5.96 -9.05 1.97
CA PHE A 75 -7.00 -8.03 1.94
C PHE A 75 -6.54 -6.74 2.63
N GLY A 76 -5.83 -6.84 3.76
CA GLY A 76 -5.21 -5.69 4.41
C GLY A 76 -4.20 -4.96 3.50
N LEU A 77 -3.31 -5.72 2.86
CA LEU A 77 -2.33 -5.19 1.90
C LEU A 77 -3.01 -4.49 0.72
N TYR A 78 -4.05 -5.12 0.16
CA TYR A 78 -4.84 -4.54 -0.92
C TYR A 78 -5.61 -3.29 -0.46
N SER A 79 -6.02 -3.21 0.81
CA SER A 79 -6.69 -2.03 1.35
C SER A 79 -5.82 -0.78 1.23
N GLY A 80 -4.52 -0.88 1.52
CA GLY A 80 -3.57 0.22 1.31
C GLY A 80 -3.14 0.40 -0.15
N ASP A 81 -2.46 -0.59 -0.73
CA ASP A 81 -1.77 -0.44 -2.03
C ASP A 81 -2.64 -0.78 -3.27
N GLY A 82 -3.81 -1.39 -3.05
CA GLY A 82 -4.71 -1.84 -4.12
C GLY A 82 -5.55 -0.70 -4.69
N ALA A 83 -5.70 -0.67 -6.01
CA ALA A 83 -6.56 0.30 -6.66
C ALA A 83 -8.03 0.06 -6.30
N LYS A 84 -8.72 1.12 -5.89
CA LYS A 84 -10.16 1.08 -5.61
C LYS A 84 -11.00 1.49 -6.83
N GLY A 85 -10.36 2.03 -7.87
CA GLY A 85 -11.02 2.54 -9.08
C GLY A 85 -10.87 4.03 -9.26
N SER A 86 -11.59 4.58 -10.23
CA SER A 86 -11.62 6.01 -10.52
C SER A 86 -13.04 6.57 -10.44
N GLU A 87 -13.18 7.80 -9.97
CA GLU A 87 -14.46 8.51 -9.98
C GLU A 87 -15.03 8.59 -11.41
N ASP A 88 -16.33 8.32 -11.57
CA ASP A 88 -16.99 8.43 -12.85
C ASP A 88 -17.06 9.92 -13.27
N PRO A 89 -16.44 10.33 -14.39
CA PRO A 89 -16.47 11.72 -14.82
C PRO A 89 -17.88 12.25 -15.10
N ARG A 90 -18.85 11.34 -15.31
CA ARG A 90 -20.25 11.69 -15.57
C ARG A 90 -21.12 11.65 -14.31
N ASN A 91 -20.70 10.95 -13.27
CA ASN A 91 -21.48 10.71 -12.04
C ASN A 91 -20.58 10.92 -10.82
N LEU A 92 -20.47 12.16 -10.35
CA LEU A 92 -19.68 12.48 -9.16
C LEU A 92 -20.20 11.70 -7.95
N GLY A 93 -19.28 11.20 -7.11
CA GLY A 93 -19.62 10.31 -5.99
C GLY A 93 -19.86 8.84 -6.36
N VAL A 94 -19.76 8.47 -7.64
CA VAL A 94 -19.73 7.07 -8.09
C VAL A 94 -18.31 6.70 -8.48
N ILE A 95 -17.81 5.56 -8.00
CA ILE A 95 -16.53 5.01 -8.42
C ILE A 95 -16.76 3.91 -9.47
N LYS A 96 -15.86 3.83 -10.45
CA LYS A 96 -15.72 2.70 -11.37
C LYS A 96 -14.54 1.85 -10.88
N PRO A 97 -14.80 0.75 -10.16
CA PRO A 97 -13.75 -0.07 -9.60
C PRO A 97 -12.87 -0.69 -10.67
N SER A 98 -11.59 -0.81 -10.34
CA SER A 98 -10.60 -1.52 -11.15
C SER A 98 -9.72 -2.32 -10.22
N ILE A 99 -9.45 -3.58 -10.56
CA ILE A 99 -8.55 -4.41 -9.77
C ILE A 99 -7.14 -4.29 -10.35
N SER A 100 -6.29 -3.58 -9.62
CA SER A 100 -4.86 -3.47 -9.93
C SER A 100 -4.07 -3.21 -8.66
N PHE A 101 -2.78 -3.53 -8.70
CA PHE A 101 -1.91 -3.48 -7.52
C PHE A 101 -0.60 -2.79 -7.89
N SER A 102 -0.02 -2.00 -6.98
CA SER A 102 1.24 -1.30 -7.22
C SER A 102 2.18 -1.53 -6.06
N GLN A 103 3.23 -2.32 -6.28
CA GLN A 103 4.22 -2.62 -5.26
C GLN A 103 5.59 -2.85 -5.88
N ARG A 104 6.62 -2.26 -5.25
CA ARG A 104 8.01 -2.36 -5.71
C ARG A 104 8.75 -3.53 -5.08
N GLU A 105 8.39 -3.90 -3.86
CA GLU A 105 9.09 -4.95 -3.12
C GLU A 105 8.76 -6.34 -3.69
N PRO A 106 9.73 -7.07 -4.26
CA PRO A 106 9.46 -8.30 -5.02
C PRO A 106 8.76 -9.40 -4.20
N ASN A 107 9.06 -9.50 -2.91
CA ASN A 107 8.42 -10.46 -2.00
C ASN A 107 6.92 -10.17 -1.81
N LEU A 108 6.54 -8.89 -1.71
CA LEU A 108 5.14 -8.49 -1.63
C LEU A 108 4.40 -8.67 -2.95
N VAL A 109 5.09 -8.44 -4.07
CA VAL A 109 4.55 -8.72 -5.41
C VAL A 109 4.20 -10.19 -5.55
N ARG A 110 5.14 -11.09 -5.21
CA ARG A 110 4.91 -12.53 -5.24
C ARG A 110 3.74 -12.92 -4.33
N PHE A 111 3.73 -12.46 -3.09
CA PHE A 111 2.65 -12.74 -2.14
C PHE A 111 1.28 -12.31 -2.66
N ALA A 112 1.16 -11.11 -3.24
CA ALA A 112 -0.09 -10.62 -3.81
C ALA A 112 -0.54 -11.47 -5.00
N VAL A 113 0.37 -11.83 -5.91
CA VAL A 113 0.09 -12.71 -7.06
C VAL A 113 -0.41 -14.07 -6.60
N ASP A 114 0.26 -14.68 -5.62
CA ASP A 114 -0.11 -15.98 -5.06
C ASP A 114 -1.52 -15.92 -4.43
N GLN A 115 -1.85 -14.86 -3.68
CA GLN A 115 -3.21 -14.73 -3.12
C GLN A 115 -4.27 -14.46 -4.19
N PHE A 116 -3.99 -13.65 -5.21
CA PHE A 116 -4.91 -13.47 -6.34
C PHE A 116 -5.18 -14.80 -7.07
N ARG A 117 -4.15 -15.60 -7.32
CA ARG A 117 -4.28 -16.94 -7.90
C ARG A 117 -5.08 -17.87 -6.97
N LYS A 118 -4.98 -17.76 -5.65
CA LYS A 118 -5.83 -18.54 -4.74
C LYS A 118 -7.32 -18.17 -4.83
N ILE A 119 -7.64 -16.89 -5.02
CA ILE A 119 -9.04 -16.41 -5.11
C ILE A 119 -9.64 -16.77 -6.49
N PHE A 120 -8.93 -16.47 -7.57
CA PHE A 120 -9.46 -16.50 -8.95
C PHE A 120 -8.92 -17.64 -9.83
N LEU A 121 -7.97 -18.44 -9.30
CA LEU A 121 -7.36 -19.59 -9.97
C LEU A 121 -6.86 -19.25 -11.39
N ASP A 122 -7.05 -20.16 -12.35
CA ASP A 122 -6.51 -20.07 -13.72
C ASP A 122 -7.26 -19.06 -14.61
N GLY A 123 -8.22 -18.31 -14.06
CA GLY A 123 -9.03 -17.34 -14.81
C GLY A 123 -8.35 -16.00 -15.04
N ILE A 124 -7.17 -15.77 -14.45
CA ILE A 124 -6.50 -14.46 -14.44
C ILE A 124 -5.13 -14.51 -15.10
N ARG A 125 -4.69 -13.33 -15.55
CA ARG A 125 -3.33 -13.12 -16.06
C ARG A 125 -2.75 -11.83 -15.49
N PHE A 126 -1.45 -11.80 -15.25
CA PHE A 126 -0.76 -10.63 -14.74
C PHE A 126 0.04 -9.94 -15.85
N THR A 127 -0.06 -8.61 -15.90
CA THR A 127 0.84 -7.76 -16.66
C THR A 127 1.65 -6.92 -15.69
N PHE A 128 2.94 -7.25 -15.57
CA PHE A 128 3.91 -6.55 -14.74
C PHE A 128 4.53 -5.42 -15.55
N SER A 129 4.27 -4.18 -15.17
CA SER A 129 4.69 -3.00 -15.91
C SER A 129 5.64 -2.13 -15.08
N LEU A 130 6.86 -1.94 -15.56
CA LEU A 130 7.78 -0.96 -14.99
C LEU A 130 7.61 0.37 -15.72
N GLY A 131 7.02 1.34 -15.02
CA GLY A 131 6.87 2.70 -15.51
C GLY A 131 8.06 3.57 -15.13
N GLU A 132 8.57 4.40 -16.03
CA GLU A 132 9.67 5.34 -15.72
C GLU A 132 9.53 6.65 -16.51
N ASP A 133 10.15 7.71 -16.00
CA ASP A 133 10.37 8.96 -16.71
C ASP A 133 11.62 8.84 -17.60
N SER A 134 11.51 9.08 -18.91
CA SER A 134 12.66 8.93 -19.80
C SER A 134 13.82 9.89 -19.48
N ALA A 135 13.60 10.91 -18.65
CA ALA A 135 14.68 11.73 -18.10
C ALA A 135 15.76 10.91 -17.37
N PHE A 136 15.40 9.75 -16.80
CA PHE A 136 16.32 8.80 -16.16
C PHE A 136 17.47 8.38 -17.10
N PHE A 137 17.21 8.26 -18.40
CA PHE A 137 18.19 7.79 -19.39
C PHE A 137 19.10 8.88 -19.96
N ILE A 138 18.86 10.15 -19.63
CA ILE A 138 19.62 11.27 -20.21
C ILE A 138 21.05 11.30 -19.63
N THR A 139 21.21 11.07 -18.33
CA THR A 139 22.51 11.07 -17.63
C THR A 139 22.58 9.96 -16.56
N GLY A 140 23.75 9.78 -15.93
CA GLY A 140 23.94 8.89 -14.80
C GLY A 140 23.72 7.42 -15.11
N GLU A 141 23.06 6.71 -14.20
CA GLU A 141 22.85 5.26 -14.28
C GLU A 141 22.03 4.85 -15.50
N GLY A 142 20.91 5.52 -15.77
CA GLY A 142 20.07 5.21 -16.93
C GLY A 142 20.84 5.39 -18.24
N ARG A 143 21.64 6.46 -18.36
CA ARG A 143 22.51 6.66 -19.52
C ARG A 143 23.53 5.52 -19.68
N ASN A 144 24.15 5.07 -18.59
CA ASN A 144 25.08 3.94 -18.63
C ASN A 144 24.40 2.65 -19.09
N ARG A 145 23.16 2.39 -18.65
CA ARG A 145 22.38 1.24 -19.12
C ARG A 145 22.09 1.34 -20.63
N LEU A 146 21.70 2.52 -21.11
CA LEU A 146 21.48 2.76 -22.54
C LEU A 146 22.76 2.58 -23.36
N ARG A 147 23.89 3.04 -22.83
CA ARG A 147 25.22 2.86 -23.43
C ARG A 147 25.57 1.37 -23.59
N ASN A 148 25.33 0.60 -22.52
CA ASN A 148 25.61 -0.85 -22.54
C ASN A 148 24.70 -1.58 -23.54
N TYR A 149 23.43 -1.20 -23.64
CA TYR A 149 22.50 -1.75 -24.63
C TYR A 149 23.00 -1.57 -26.07
N TYR A 150 23.56 -0.41 -26.40
CA TYR A 150 24.14 -0.14 -27.72
C TYR A 150 25.60 -0.61 -27.88
N GLY A 151 26.19 -1.25 -26.88
CA GLY A 151 27.52 -1.86 -26.99
C GLY A 151 28.72 -0.92 -26.85
N ARG A 152 28.54 0.36 -26.44
CA ARG A 152 29.53 1.31 -25.85
C ARG A 152 29.21 2.77 -26.12
N ASP A 153 28.64 3.10 -27.28
CA ASP A 153 28.29 4.48 -27.64
C ASP A 153 26.79 4.59 -27.90
N ILE A 154 26.18 5.65 -27.38
CA ILE A 154 24.76 5.93 -27.63
C ILE A 154 24.67 6.63 -28.99
N PRO A 155 23.91 6.09 -29.97
CA PRO A 155 23.74 6.73 -31.26
C PRO A 155 23.27 8.17 -31.12
N LYS A 156 23.85 9.10 -31.89
CA LYS A 156 23.51 10.52 -31.82
C LYS A 156 22.04 10.72 -32.21
N THR A 157 21.26 11.33 -31.33
CA THR A 157 19.85 11.64 -31.58
C THR A 157 19.70 12.60 -32.77
N PRO A 158 18.94 12.23 -33.81
CA PRO A 158 18.57 13.16 -34.89
C PRO A 158 17.61 14.25 -34.40
N PRO A 159 17.51 15.40 -35.10
CA PRO A 159 16.49 16.41 -34.83
C PRO A 159 15.05 15.84 -34.76
N LEU A 160 14.20 16.46 -33.93
CA LEU A 160 12.80 16.02 -33.73
C LEU A 160 12.02 15.90 -35.04
N SER A 161 12.25 16.80 -36.00
CA SER A 161 11.60 16.80 -37.32
C SER A 161 11.86 15.52 -38.12
N ILE A 162 13.00 14.86 -37.88
CA ILE A 162 13.37 13.58 -38.52
C ILE A 162 12.76 12.41 -37.74
N VAL A 163 12.90 12.41 -36.42
CA VAL A 163 12.45 11.31 -35.55
C VAL A 163 10.93 11.23 -35.48
N ARG A 164 10.23 12.37 -35.60
CA ARG A 164 8.77 12.45 -35.53
C ARG A 164 8.22 13.57 -36.41
N GLN A 165 7.95 13.21 -37.66
CA GLN A 165 7.46 14.14 -38.70
C GLN A 165 6.09 14.75 -38.39
N SER A 166 5.20 14.03 -37.70
CA SER A 166 3.86 14.52 -37.33
C SER A 166 3.69 14.63 -35.82
N LEU A 167 3.55 15.87 -35.32
CA LEU A 167 3.38 16.18 -33.90
C LEU A 167 1.90 16.14 -33.50
N ASN A 168 1.58 15.36 -32.46
CA ASN A 168 0.23 15.35 -31.90
C ASN A 168 0.00 16.48 -30.88
N ALA A 169 -1.22 16.63 -30.38
CA ALA A 169 -1.58 17.67 -29.41
C ALA A 169 -0.73 17.63 -28.13
N ASN A 170 -0.39 16.43 -27.65
CA ASN A 170 0.44 16.26 -26.46
C ASN A 170 1.91 16.62 -26.72
N ASP A 171 2.41 16.42 -27.94
CA ASP A 171 3.75 16.85 -28.35
C ASP A 171 3.81 18.38 -28.40
N LYS A 172 2.83 19.02 -29.04
CA LYS A 172 2.74 20.49 -29.08
C LYS A 172 2.66 21.10 -27.68
N LYS A 173 1.84 20.52 -26.80
CA LYS A 173 1.76 20.93 -25.39
C LYS A 173 3.11 20.76 -24.67
N TYR A 174 3.79 19.63 -24.89
CA TYR A 174 5.09 19.37 -24.28
C TYR A 174 6.16 20.40 -24.70
N LEU A 175 6.16 20.79 -25.98
CA LEU A 175 7.13 21.74 -26.54
C LEU A 175 6.90 23.15 -26.02
N ALA A 176 5.64 23.57 -25.82
CA ALA A 176 5.27 24.88 -25.31
C ALA A 176 5.57 25.11 -23.81
N GLU A 177 6.01 24.09 -23.08
CA GLU A 177 6.26 24.21 -21.64
C GLU A 177 7.61 24.85 -21.35
N ILE A 178 7.63 25.83 -20.44
CA ILE A 178 8.88 26.41 -19.95
C ILE A 178 9.39 25.54 -18.79
N ARG A 179 10.64 25.07 -18.90
CA ARG A 179 11.29 24.24 -17.89
C ARG A 179 12.70 24.73 -17.61
N ASP A 180 13.04 24.79 -16.33
CA ASP A 180 14.39 25.13 -15.88
C ASP A 180 15.24 23.84 -15.78
N VAL A 181 15.59 23.28 -16.95
CA VAL A 181 16.46 22.09 -17.08
C VAL A 181 17.44 22.28 -18.24
N PRO A 182 18.66 21.71 -18.17
CA PRO A 182 19.60 21.79 -19.28
C PRO A 182 19.05 21.13 -20.56
N GLY A 183 19.20 21.79 -21.72
CA GLY A 183 18.75 21.30 -23.03
C GLY A 183 17.41 21.86 -23.48
N THR A 184 17.04 21.67 -24.75
CA THR A 184 15.75 22.13 -25.29
C THR A 184 14.67 21.06 -25.17
N ASN A 185 13.40 21.47 -25.12
CA ASN A 185 12.29 20.51 -25.16
C ASN A 185 12.26 19.68 -26.46
N GLU A 186 12.76 20.26 -27.55
CA GLU A 186 12.86 19.59 -28.85
C GLU A 186 13.88 18.47 -28.80
N ASP A 187 15.06 18.73 -28.21
CA ASP A 187 16.11 17.72 -28.00
C ASP A 187 15.62 16.59 -27.09
N HIS A 188 14.97 16.95 -25.98
CA HIS A 188 14.41 15.98 -25.04
C HIS A 188 13.33 15.10 -25.68
N LEU A 189 12.45 15.69 -26.50
CA LEU A 189 11.39 14.95 -27.17
C LEU A 189 11.96 14.06 -28.30
N ALA A 190 12.96 14.55 -29.03
CA ALA A 190 13.68 13.77 -30.03
C ALA A 190 14.38 12.56 -29.39
N PHE A 191 15.08 12.78 -28.27
CA PHE A 191 15.75 11.73 -27.50
C PHE A 191 14.75 10.66 -27.05
N TYR A 192 13.61 11.08 -26.51
CA TYR A 192 12.54 10.18 -26.08
C TYR A 192 12.07 9.27 -27.21
N TYR A 193 11.71 9.83 -28.37
CA TYR A 193 11.18 9.03 -29.47
C TYR A 193 12.23 8.13 -30.11
N PHE A 194 13.47 8.64 -30.27
CA PHE A 194 14.53 7.92 -30.94
C PHE A 194 15.02 6.70 -30.15
N HIS A 195 15.15 6.82 -28.82
CA HIS A 195 15.63 5.73 -27.97
C HIS A 195 14.52 4.94 -27.28
N LYS A 196 13.23 5.22 -27.59
CA LYS A 196 12.09 4.69 -26.84
C LYS A 196 12.14 3.17 -26.67
N SER A 197 12.28 2.44 -27.78
CA SER A 197 12.27 0.98 -27.78
C SER A 197 13.41 0.38 -26.98
N ALA A 198 14.62 0.94 -27.11
CA ALA A 198 15.79 0.52 -26.34
C ALA A 198 15.59 0.75 -24.83
N MET A 199 15.10 1.94 -24.46
CA MET A 199 14.79 2.26 -23.06
C MET A 199 13.70 1.32 -22.49
N GLU A 200 12.64 1.01 -23.25
CA GLU A 200 11.58 0.08 -22.83
C GLU A 200 12.10 -1.37 -22.69
N GLU A 201 13.01 -1.81 -23.56
CA GLU A 201 13.65 -3.13 -23.44
C GLU A 201 14.51 -3.23 -22.18
N ILE A 202 15.37 -2.23 -21.92
CA ILE A 202 16.17 -2.17 -20.69
C ILE A 202 15.29 -2.27 -19.45
N LEU A 203 14.16 -1.54 -19.41
CA LEU A 203 13.25 -1.57 -18.28
C LEU A 203 12.51 -2.91 -18.15
N ARG A 204 12.13 -3.55 -19.26
CA ARG A 204 11.56 -4.91 -19.24
C ARG A 204 12.55 -5.92 -18.65
N ASP A 205 13.82 -5.86 -19.02
CA ASP A 205 14.85 -6.76 -18.49
C ASP A 205 15.16 -6.50 -17.01
N VAL A 206 15.02 -5.26 -16.55
CA VAL A 206 15.07 -4.95 -15.12
C VAL A 206 13.90 -5.60 -14.40
N LYS A 207 12.68 -5.41 -14.92
CA LYS A 207 11.48 -5.97 -14.28
C LYS A 207 11.50 -7.50 -14.28
N ARG A 208 11.98 -8.13 -15.35
CA ARG A 208 12.12 -9.59 -15.44
C ARG A 208 13.09 -10.10 -14.37
N ARG A 209 14.26 -9.47 -14.21
CA ARG A 209 15.21 -9.84 -13.15
C ARG A 209 14.64 -9.63 -11.75
N ASP A 210 13.89 -8.56 -11.53
CA ASP A 210 13.24 -8.31 -10.23
C ASP A 210 12.21 -9.42 -9.90
N ILE A 211 11.50 -9.94 -10.92
CA ILE A 211 10.56 -11.07 -10.79
C ILE A 211 11.30 -12.38 -10.54
N GLU A 212 12.36 -12.67 -11.31
CA GLU A 212 13.17 -13.88 -11.14
C GLU A 212 13.78 -13.94 -9.74
N LYS A 213 14.27 -12.80 -9.23
CA LYS A 213 14.84 -12.67 -7.89
C LYS A 213 13.86 -12.96 -6.76
N SER A 214 12.56 -12.73 -6.93
CA SER A 214 11.57 -13.08 -5.89
C SER A 214 11.22 -14.57 -5.88
N GLY A 215 11.76 -15.35 -6.83
CA GLY A 215 11.36 -16.74 -7.05
C GLY A 215 9.93 -16.88 -7.57
N MET A 216 9.33 -15.81 -8.10
CA MET A 216 8.00 -15.87 -8.70
C MET A 216 8.07 -16.50 -10.10
N VAL A 217 7.27 -17.54 -10.31
CA VAL A 217 7.11 -18.19 -11.62
C VAL A 217 5.96 -17.51 -12.37
N LEU A 218 6.27 -17.10 -13.60
CA LEU A 218 5.30 -16.53 -14.54
C LEU A 218 4.56 -17.65 -15.27
N ASP A 219 3.23 -17.53 -15.36
CA ASP A 219 2.43 -18.41 -16.20
C ASP A 219 2.61 -18.03 -17.68
N GLU A 220 2.27 -18.92 -18.60
CA GLU A 220 2.38 -18.66 -20.05
C GLU A 220 1.59 -17.40 -20.50
N ALA A 221 0.49 -17.09 -19.82
CA ALA A 221 -0.35 -15.94 -20.12
C ALA A 221 0.18 -14.61 -19.54
N ASP A 222 1.12 -14.66 -18.60
CA ASP A 222 1.66 -13.48 -17.93
C ASP A 222 2.59 -12.69 -18.85
N ARG A 223 2.67 -11.38 -18.61
CA ARG A 223 3.47 -10.46 -19.44
C ARG A 223 4.32 -9.53 -18.60
N VAL A 224 5.53 -9.27 -19.08
CA VAL A 224 6.42 -8.23 -18.56
C VAL A 224 6.52 -7.10 -19.59
N THR A 225 6.11 -5.91 -19.19
CA THR A 225 6.07 -4.71 -20.02
C THR A 225 6.82 -3.55 -19.35
N ALA A 226 7.07 -2.50 -20.12
CA ALA A 226 7.57 -1.24 -19.59
C ALA A 226 6.78 -0.08 -20.20
N SER A 227 6.64 1.00 -19.44
CA SER A 227 6.01 2.23 -19.93
C SER A 227 6.91 3.44 -19.69
N LEU A 228 7.14 4.21 -20.74
CA LEU A 228 7.94 5.44 -20.65
C LEU A 228 7.08 6.68 -20.82
N ARG A 229 7.15 7.58 -19.85
CA ARG A 229 6.65 8.95 -19.97
C ARG A 229 7.73 9.82 -20.62
N ARG A 230 7.28 10.85 -21.35
CA ARG A 230 8.16 11.90 -21.89
C ARG A 230 9.02 12.51 -20.76
N PRO A 231 10.22 13.04 -21.05
CA PRO A 231 11.12 13.52 -20.02
C PRO A 231 10.45 14.59 -19.14
N PHE A 232 10.63 14.48 -17.82
CA PHE A 232 10.17 15.41 -16.80
C PHE A 232 8.64 15.49 -16.62
N LYS A 233 7.90 14.45 -17.05
CA LYS A 233 6.44 14.40 -16.94
C LYS A 233 5.92 13.62 -15.75
N LYS A 234 6.62 12.57 -15.34
CA LYS A 234 6.13 11.66 -14.29
C LYS A 234 6.51 12.15 -12.90
N GLY A 235 7.65 12.84 -12.80
CA GLY A 235 8.13 13.39 -11.52
C GLY A 235 9.63 13.71 -11.50
N ALA A 236 10.40 13.25 -12.48
CA ALA A 236 11.81 13.63 -12.59
C ALA A 236 11.92 15.15 -12.76
N ARG A 237 12.74 15.79 -11.93
CA ARG A 237 12.97 17.25 -11.96
C ARG A 237 14.29 17.65 -12.61
N LYS A 238 15.18 16.69 -12.85
CA LYS A 238 16.51 16.89 -13.45
C LYS A 238 16.89 15.70 -14.32
N PRO A 239 17.80 15.86 -15.31
CA PRO A 239 18.36 14.75 -16.06
C PRO A 239 18.94 13.68 -15.14
N GLY A 240 18.68 12.40 -15.45
CA GLY A 240 19.04 11.26 -14.62
C GLY A 240 18.10 11.02 -13.42
N GLY A 241 17.10 11.87 -13.21
CA GLY A 241 16.08 11.67 -12.18
C GLY A 241 15.17 10.49 -12.51
N SER A 242 14.96 9.60 -11.53
CA SER A 242 14.00 8.50 -11.62
C SER A 242 12.66 8.87 -10.98
N SER A 243 11.59 8.35 -11.57
CA SER A 243 10.22 8.35 -11.10
C SER A 243 9.60 6.96 -11.34
N ARG A 244 10.35 5.91 -11.01
CA ARG A 244 9.96 4.50 -11.19
C ARG A 244 8.57 4.21 -10.57
N SER A 245 7.70 3.50 -11.28
CA SER A 245 6.51 2.84 -10.71
C SER A 245 6.53 1.37 -11.13
N ASP A 246 6.03 0.51 -10.25
CA ASP A 246 5.90 -0.92 -10.50
C ASP A 246 4.42 -1.25 -10.39
N GLU A 247 3.77 -1.34 -11.56
CA GLU A 247 2.34 -1.55 -11.69
C GLU A 247 2.06 -3.00 -12.08
N ILE A 248 1.02 -3.57 -11.49
CA ILE A 248 0.52 -4.91 -11.78
C ILE A 248 -0.94 -4.77 -12.20
N HIS A 249 -1.19 -5.09 -13.47
CA HIS A 249 -2.54 -5.14 -14.01
C HIS A 249 -3.02 -6.58 -14.08
N ILE A 250 -4.27 -6.80 -13.69
CA ILE A 250 -4.87 -8.12 -13.65
C ILE A 250 -5.91 -8.20 -14.76
N GLY A 251 -5.68 -9.10 -15.72
CA GLY A 251 -6.63 -9.44 -16.77
C GLY A 251 -7.52 -10.60 -16.35
N GLY A 252 -8.70 -10.72 -16.96
CA GLY A 252 -9.70 -11.76 -16.62
C GLY A 252 -10.68 -11.36 -15.52
N LEU A 253 -10.57 -10.13 -14.98
CA LEU A 253 -11.43 -9.57 -13.93
C LEU A 253 -12.10 -8.25 -14.34
N ASN A 254 -12.23 -7.99 -15.64
CA ASN A 254 -12.89 -6.78 -16.12
C ASN A 254 -14.35 -6.73 -15.62
N ARG A 255 -14.73 -5.61 -15.01
CA ARG A 255 -16.05 -5.40 -14.37
C ARG A 255 -16.35 -6.33 -13.19
N PHE A 256 -15.32 -6.88 -12.54
CA PHE A 256 -15.48 -7.61 -11.27
C PHE A 256 -15.08 -6.78 -10.04
N GLY A 257 -14.66 -5.53 -10.24
CA GLY A 257 -14.11 -4.71 -9.17
C GLY A 257 -15.12 -4.35 -8.08
N GLU A 258 -16.41 -4.19 -8.40
CA GLU A 258 -17.46 -3.97 -7.40
C GLU A 258 -17.58 -5.15 -6.44
N PHE A 259 -17.51 -6.38 -6.96
CA PHE A 259 -17.54 -7.60 -6.15
C PHE A 259 -16.30 -7.71 -5.27
N PHE A 260 -15.12 -7.43 -5.82
CA PHE A 260 -13.89 -7.49 -5.06
C PHE A 260 -13.81 -6.42 -3.95
N LEU A 261 -14.27 -5.19 -4.24
CA LEU A 261 -14.42 -4.16 -3.20
C LEU A 261 -15.42 -4.58 -2.12
N LYS A 262 -16.51 -5.27 -2.52
CA LYS A 262 -17.48 -5.77 -1.57
C LYS A 262 -16.85 -6.78 -0.61
N MET A 263 -16.04 -7.71 -1.09
CA MET A 263 -15.29 -8.65 -0.26
C MET A 263 -14.37 -7.91 0.73
N LEU A 264 -13.62 -6.92 0.24
CA LEU A 264 -12.69 -6.13 1.05
C LEU A 264 -13.39 -5.40 2.19
N TYR A 265 -14.43 -4.63 1.89
CA TYR A 265 -15.10 -3.79 2.90
C TYR A 265 -15.97 -4.61 3.86
N GLU A 266 -16.61 -5.69 3.43
CA GLU A 266 -17.31 -6.60 4.35
C GLU A 266 -16.33 -7.26 5.35
N MET A 267 -15.09 -7.54 4.91
CA MET A 267 -14.05 -8.06 5.79
C MET A 267 -13.59 -7.01 6.79
N GLU A 268 -13.26 -5.80 6.32
CA GLU A 268 -12.85 -4.70 7.18
C GLU A 268 -13.93 -4.35 8.21
N ASP A 269 -15.19 -4.23 7.78
CA ASP A 269 -16.33 -3.90 8.65
C ASP A 269 -16.54 -4.95 9.74
N SER A 270 -16.46 -6.24 9.40
CA SER A 270 -16.67 -7.32 10.38
C SER A 270 -15.51 -7.45 11.38
N ILE A 271 -14.27 -7.19 10.95
CA ILE A 271 -13.10 -7.11 11.85
C ILE A 271 -13.24 -5.90 12.78
N GLN A 272 -13.62 -4.74 12.23
CA GLN A 272 -13.77 -3.49 12.98
C GLN A 272 -14.87 -3.58 14.05
N ALA A 273 -16.01 -4.18 13.67
CA ALA A 273 -17.16 -4.40 14.55
C ALA A 273 -16.98 -5.60 15.49
N ASP A 274 -15.96 -6.45 15.26
CA ASP A 274 -15.72 -7.71 15.97
C ASP A 274 -16.96 -8.64 15.94
N THR A 275 -17.59 -8.76 14.78
CA THR A 275 -18.82 -9.55 14.58
C THR A 275 -18.55 -10.83 13.81
N TRP A 276 -19.24 -11.90 14.19
CA TRP A 276 -19.12 -13.23 13.57
C TRP A 276 -19.39 -13.25 12.05
N ALA A 277 -20.26 -12.37 11.56
CA ALA A 277 -20.49 -12.19 10.13
C ALA A 277 -20.49 -10.71 9.77
N SER A 278 -20.20 -10.42 8.51
CA SER A 278 -20.28 -9.07 7.93
C SER A 278 -21.72 -8.63 7.67
N PRO A 279 -21.97 -7.32 7.44
CA PRO A 279 -23.33 -6.77 7.39
C PRO A 279 -24.26 -7.42 6.36
N GLN A 280 -23.75 -7.84 5.20
CA GLN A 280 -24.54 -8.56 4.21
C GLN A 280 -24.15 -10.04 4.13
N GLY A 281 -23.45 -10.56 5.14
CA GLY A 281 -23.06 -11.96 5.29
C GLY A 281 -22.18 -12.52 4.18
N LEU A 282 -21.42 -11.67 3.47
CA LEU A 282 -20.42 -12.13 2.50
C LEU A 282 -19.21 -12.76 3.20
N ILE A 283 -18.83 -12.24 4.36
CA ILE A 283 -17.76 -12.76 5.22
C ILE A 283 -18.40 -13.39 6.45
N GLN A 284 -17.99 -14.62 6.75
CA GLN A 284 -18.42 -15.36 7.93
C GLN A 284 -17.20 -15.98 8.60
N TRP A 285 -16.91 -15.51 9.80
CA TRP A 285 -15.82 -16.02 10.63
C TRP A 285 -16.25 -17.33 11.31
N ILE A 286 -15.29 -18.13 11.77
CA ILE A 286 -15.63 -19.38 12.50
C ILE A 286 -16.24 -19.09 13.88
N ASP A 287 -15.88 -17.94 14.48
CA ASP A 287 -16.43 -17.34 15.70
C ASP A 287 -16.16 -15.81 15.60
N ILE A 288 -16.43 -15.01 16.63
CA ILE A 288 -16.10 -13.58 16.61
C ILE A 288 -14.58 -13.35 16.38
N PRO A 289 -14.17 -12.38 15.53
CA PRO A 289 -12.78 -12.21 15.12
C PRO A 289 -11.75 -12.21 16.26
N SER A 290 -12.01 -11.52 17.38
CA SER A 290 -11.09 -11.42 18.51
C SER A 290 -10.87 -12.74 19.27
N SER A 291 -11.78 -13.72 19.10
CA SER A 291 -11.73 -15.02 19.78
C SER A 291 -11.00 -16.11 19.00
N ILE A 292 -10.71 -15.88 17.72
CA ILE A 292 -10.18 -16.89 16.79
C ILE A 292 -8.74 -16.62 16.38
N GLY A 293 -8.10 -17.62 15.78
CA GLY A 293 -6.69 -17.59 15.42
C GLY A 293 -5.80 -18.29 16.44
N ARG A 294 -4.48 -18.18 16.26
CA ARG A 294 -3.49 -18.87 17.11
C ARG A 294 -2.89 -17.93 18.13
N ASP A 295 -2.72 -18.42 19.35
CA ASP A 295 -2.00 -17.73 20.41
C ASP A 295 -0.50 -17.98 20.29
N ILE A 296 0.27 -16.89 20.30
CA ILE A 296 1.73 -16.88 20.27
C ILE A 296 2.22 -16.51 21.66
N ASP A 297 3.01 -17.39 22.26
CA ASP A 297 3.85 -17.05 23.41
C ASP A 297 4.98 -16.13 22.92
N VAL A 298 4.93 -14.87 23.35
CA VAL A 298 5.86 -13.84 22.89
C VAL A 298 7.29 -14.16 23.31
N LYS A 299 7.49 -14.70 24.52
CA LYS A 299 8.82 -15.07 25.02
C LYS A 299 9.40 -16.21 24.19
N ALA A 300 8.63 -17.28 23.97
CA ALA A 300 9.05 -18.43 23.19
C ALA A 300 9.35 -18.02 21.73
N PHE A 301 8.50 -17.18 21.13
CA PHE A 301 8.68 -16.69 19.77
C PHE A 301 10.03 -15.97 19.61
N PHE A 302 10.32 -14.98 20.45
CA PHE A 302 11.57 -14.22 20.34
C PHE A 302 12.82 -14.99 20.81
N SER A 303 12.65 -16.01 21.65
CA SER A 303 13.76 -16.82 22.14
C SER A 303 14.17 -17.94 21.18
N SER A 304 13.23 -18.48 20.39
CA SER A 304 13.46 -19.70 19.61
C SER A 304 13.00 -19.65 18.15
N HIS A 305 11.92 -18.93 17.83
CA HIS A 305 11.37 -18.93 16.48
C HIS A 305 12.33 -18.24 15.49
N PRO A 306 12.43 -18.68 14.21
CA PRO A 306 13.27 -18.05 13.19
C PRO A 306 12.95 -16.56 12.99
N TYR A 307 11.67 -16.20 12.90
CA TYR A 307 11.24 -14.79 12.83
C TYR A 307 11.66 -13.97 14.06
N GLY A 308 11.84 -14.59 15.22
CA GLY A 308 12.33 -13.91 16.42
C GLY A 308 13.83 -13.56 16.40
N HIS A 309 14.56 -13.98 15.35
CA HIS A 309 16.00 -13.80 15.19
C HIS A 309 16.27 -12.73 14.12
N LEU A 310 16.91 -11.62 14.49
CA LEU A 310 17.12 -10.49 13.59
C LEU A 310 18.62 -10.24 13.38
N ALA A 311 19.11 -10.48 12.17
CA ALA A 311 20.49 -10.21 11.76
C ALA A 311 21.52 -10.78 12.76
N GLY A 312 21.29 -12.02 13.20
CA GLY A 312 22.15 -12.71 14.15
C GLY A 312 21.85 -12.43 15.63
N ASP A 313 21.01 -11.44 15.95
CA ASP A 313 20.73 -11.01 17.33
C ASP A 313 19.34 -11.50 17.81
N ARG A 314 19.22 -11.84 19.11
CA ARG A 314 17.94 -12.04 19.83
C ARG A 314 17.82 -11.02 20.97
N PRO A 315 16.60 -10.70 21.44
CA PRO A 315 16.43 -9.80 22.57
C PRO A 315 16.69 -10.51 23.90
N GLU A 316 17.04 -9.74 24.92
CA GLU A 316 16.94 -10.18 26.32
C GLU A 316 15.48 -10.12 26.76
N ILE A 317 14.98 -11.17 27.42
CA ILE A 317 13.59 -11.24 27.90
C ILE A 317 13.58 -11.74 29.34
N THR A 318 12.85 -11.04 30.20
CA THR A 318 12.62 -11.41 31.60
C THR A 318 11.13 -11.43 31.89
N GLU A 319 10.74 -12.28 32.83
CA GLU A 319 9.34 -12.43 33.22
C GLU A 319 9.29 -12.47 34.74
N ASN A 320 8.74 -11.41 35.33
CA ASN A 320 8.66 -11.24 36.78
C ASN A 320 7.20 -10.97 37.17
N PHE A 321 6.64 -11.81 38.03
CA PHE A 321 5.27 -11.65 38.55
C PHE A 321 4.20 -11.49 37.45
N GLY A 322 4.33 -12.22 36.34
CA GLY A 322 3.41 -12.16 35.20
C GLY A 322 3.57 -10.95 34.28
N ILE A 323 4.58 -10.11 34.51
CA ILE A 323 4.96 -9.01 33.62
C ILE A 323 6.12 -9.47 32.75
N LEU A 324 5.89 -9.50 31.43
CA LEU A 324 6.94 -9.76 30.44
C LEU A 324 7.66 -8.45 30.09
N GLU A 325 8.97 -8.41 30.27
CA GLU A 325 9.82 -7.30 29.87
C GLU A 325 10.89 -7.77 28.89
N GLY A 326 11.16 -6.96 27.87
CA GLY A 326 12.12 -7.31 26.83
C GLY A 326 12.96 -6.12 26.39
N ARG A 327 14.20 -6.42 25.94
CA ARG A 327 15.12 -5.43 25.39
C ARG A 327 15.95 -6.02 24.24
N TRP A 328 15.88 -5.37 23.07
CA TRP A 328 16.84 -5.60 21.99
C TRP A 328 18.19 -4.95 22.29
N PRO A 329 19.32 -5.47 21.75
CA PRO A 329 20.62 -4.84 21.92
C PRO A 329 20.59 -3.35 21.55
N ARG A 330 21.10 -2.50 22.45
CA ARG A 330 21.12 -1.03 22.34
C ARG A 330 19.73 -0.38 22.26
N SER A 331 18.70 -1.04 22.78
CA SER A 331 17.35 -0.50 22.96
C SER A 331 17.02 -0.33 24.44
N ARG A 332 15.86 0.28 24.74
CA ARG A 332 15.33 0.37 26.12
C ARG A 332 14.53 -0.89 26.48
N TRP A 333 14.39 -1.15 27.78
CA TRP A 333 13.45 -2.15 28.28
C TRP A 333 12.01 -1.72 27.97
N LEU A 334 11.18 -2.68 27.58
CA LEU A 334 9.79 -2.49 27.24
C LEU A 334 8.93 -3.56 27.91
N LYS A 335 7.75 -3.15 28.40
CA LYS A 335 6.72 -4.07 28.86
C LYS A 335 5.94 -4.61 27.67
N LEU A 336 5.83 -5.92 27.60
CA LEU A 336 5.15 -6.65 26.53
C LEU A 336 3.98 -7.43 27.14
N LYS A 337 2.94 -7.67 26.36
CA LYS A 337 1.95 -8.69 26.70
C LYS A 337 2.57 -10.08 26.48
N PRO A 338 2.35 -11.05 27.38
CA PRO A 338 2.99 -12.37 27.30
C PRO A 338 2.48 -13.21 26.12
N THR A 339 1.24 -12.97 25.70
CA THR A 339 0.58 -13.68 24.61
C THR A 339 0.06 -12.69 23.58
N LEU A 340 0.24 -13.03 22.30
CA LEU A 340 -0.37 -12.34 21.18
C LEU A 340 -1.20 -13.34 20.37
N ARG A 341 -2.48 -13.06 20.17
CA ARG A 341 -3.31 -13.80 19.21
C ARG A 341 -3.11 -13.26 17.79
N ILE A 342 -2.76 -14.14 16.86
CA ILE A 342 -2.78 -13.88 15.42
C ILE A 342 -4.20 -14.11 14.93
N ASP A 343 -5.05 -13.13 15.20
CA ASP A 343 -6.47 -13.08 14.83
C ASP A 343 -6.68 -12.31 13.51
N PRO A 344 -7.90 -12.26 12.95
CA PRO A 344 -8.17 -11.51 11.72
C PRO A 344 -7.75 -10.04 11.79
N LEU A 345 -7.89 -9.38 12.96
CA LEU A 345 -7.42 -8.02 13.18
C LEU A 345 -5.91 -7.92 12.96
N PHE A 346 -5.13 -8.77 13.62
CA PHE A 346 -3.68 -8.76 13.49
C PHE A 346 -3.23 -9.12 12.07
N CYS A 347 -3.87 -10.10 11.42
CA CYS A 347 -3.58 -10.46 10.02
C CYS A 347 -3.87 -9.29 9.07
N TYR A 348 -5.05 -8.68 9.15
CA TYR A 348 -5.44 -7.57 8.27
C TYR A 348 -4.51 -6.36 8.46
N VAL A 349 -4.24 -5.98 9.71
CA VAL A 349 -3.30 -4.88 10.00
C VAL A 349 -1.88 -5.20 9.54
N SER A 350 -1.47 -6.47 9.59
CA SER A 350 -0.15 -6.89 9.12
C SER A 350 0.04 -6.55 7.63
N GLY A 351 -0.94 -6.89 6.79
CA GLY A 351 -0.93 -6.50 5.39
C GLY A 351 -1.07 -5.00 5.17
N LEU A 352 -1.99 -4.35 5.88
CA LEU A 352 -2.24 -2.92 5.76
C LEU A 352 -0.99 -2.09 6.09
N TYR A 353 -0.23 -2.48 7.11
CA TYR A 353 1.03 -1.83 7.45
C TYR A 353 2.13 -2.12 6.42
N LEU A 354 2.15 -3.30 5.80
CA LEU A 354 3.06 -3.58 4.67
C LEU A 354 2.77 -2.69 3.45
N ALA A 355 1.55 -2.16 3.31
CA ALA A 355 1.22 -1.13 2.32
C ALA A 355 1.55 0.29 2.81
N GLU A 356 0.96 0.74 3.91
CA GLU A 356 0.94 2.16 4.32
C GLU A 356 1.96 2.53 5.41
N GLY A 357 2.66 1.53 5.98
CA GLY A 357 3.64 1.73 7.03
C GLY A 357 4.84 2.56 6.57
N SER A 358 5.35 3.38 7.49
CA SER A 358 6.43 4.33 7.23
C SER A 358 7.81 3.71 7.03
N THR A 359 8.03 2.47 7.49
CA THR A 359 9.31 1.79 7.26
C THR A 359 9.43 1.40 5.79
N PRO A 360 10.53 1.73 5.10
CA PRO A 360 10.78 1.24 3.74
C PRO A 360 10.72 -0.28 3.68
N LYS A 361 9.93 -0.82 2.74
CA LYS A 361 9.60 -2.25 2.67
C LYS A 361 10.86 -3.10 2.59
N ALA A 362 11.80 -2.75 1.71
CA ALA A 362 13.11 -3.39 1.60
C ALA A 362 13.87 -3.50 2.95
N LYS A 363 13.72 -2.53 3.87
CA LYS A 363 14.33 -2.61 5.21
C LYS A 363 13.61 -3.59 6.14
N MET A 364 12.30 -3.74 6.01
CA MET A 364 11.53 -4.74 6.78
C MET A 364 11.91 -6.17 6.38
N PHE A 365 12.14 -6.42 5.09
CA PHE A 365 12.62 -7.73 4.63
C PHE A 365 14.09 -7.94 5.00
N ALA A 366 14.95 -6.95 4.77
CA ALA A 366 16.37 -7.02 5.09
C ALA A 366 16.70 -7.20 6.58
N MET A 367 15.81 -6.87 7.51
CA MET A 367 16.11 -6.91 8.94
C MET A 367 16.42 -8.31 9.48
N PHE A 368 15.98 -9.36 8.78
CA PHE A 368 16.24 -10.74 9.17
C PHE A 368 17.68 -11.18 8.83
N SER A 369 18.24 -10.68 7.73
CA SER A 369 19.58 -11.07 7.24
C SER A 369 20.68 -10.04 7.55
N GLN A 370 20.34 -8.76 7.73
CA GLN A 370 21.33 -7.71 7.96
C GLN A 370 20.87 -6.63 8.96
N LYS A 371 21.84 -5.98 9.61
CA LYS A 371 21.56 -4.92 10.59
C LYS A 371 21.06 -3.66 9.88
N VAL A 372 19.76 -3.41 9.99
CA VAL A 372 19.11 -2.24 9.40
C VAL A 372 18.99 -1.07 10.38
N THR A 373 19.12 0.15 9.87
CA THR A 373 18.92 1.41 10.62
C THR A 373 17.75 2.21 10.05
N GLY A 374 17.19 3.10 10.87
CA GLY A 374 16.08 3.97 10.46
C GLY A 374 14.76 3.21 10.25
N LEU A 375 14.48 2.21 11.09
CA LEU A 375 13.14 1.64 11.24
C LEU A 375 12.24 2.67 11.93
N SER A 376 11.02 2.83 11.42
CA SER A 376 10.02 3.74 11.98
C SER A 376 8.66 3.07 12.04
N LEU A 377 8.01 3.13 13.20
CA LEU A 377 6.64 2.65 13.38
C LEU A 377 5.71 3.86 13.33
N ALA A 378 5.45 4.35 12.13
CA ALA A 378 4.43 5.36 11.87
C ALA A 378 3.44 4.85 10.83
N PHE A 379 2.23 5.39 10.89
CA PHE A 379 1.13 5.02 10.04
C PHE A 379 0.35 6.28 9.67
N THR A 380 0.18 6.52 8.38
CA THR A 380 -0.55 7.66 7.83
C THR A 380 -1.84 7.16 7.19
N SER A 381 -2.99 7.71 7.57
CA SER A 381 -4.26 7.43 6.87
C SER A 381 -5.19 8.64 6.88
N SER A 382 -6.10 8.69 5.92
CA SER A 382 -7.26 9.61 5.93
C SER A 382 -8.52 8.97 6.53
N GLU A 383 -8.46 7.70 6.91
CA GLU A 383 -9.60 6.89 7.32
C GLU A 383 -9.48 6.49 8.80
N ASN A 384 -10.51 6.78 9.58
CA ASN A 384 -10.53 6.45 11.01
C ASN A 384 -10.44 4.93 11.25
N ILE A 385 -11.11 4.13 10.41
CA ILE A 385 -11.12 2.66 10.57
C ILE A 385 -9.69 2.12 10.49
N SER A 386 -8.90 2.53 9.50
CA SER A 386 -7.50 2.10 9.38
C SER A 386 -6.66 2.49 10.61
N LEU A 387 -6.87 3.70 11.16
CA LEU A 387 -6.18 4.16 12.37
C LEU A 387 -6.59 3.36 13.60
N ASP A 388 -7.90 3.11 13.79
CA ASP A 388 -8.43 2.33 14.91
C ASP A 388 -7.92 0.89 14.89
N LEU A 389 -8.02 0.22 13.73
CA LEU A 389 -7.51 -1.15 13.55
C LEU A 389 -6.01 -1.23 13.88
N MET A 390 -5.21 -0.31 13.34
CA MET A 390 -3.77 -0.25 13.60
C MET A 390 -3.46 -0.05 15.10
N LEU A 391 -4.15 0.87 15.77
CA LEU A 391 -3.95 1.13 17.20
C LEU A 391 -4.39 -0.05 18.07
N ARG A 392 -5.51 -0.69 17.75
CA ARG A 392 -5.97 -1.92 18.44
C ARG A 392 -4.97 -3.04 18.28
N ALA A 393 -4.42 -3.25 17.08
CA ALA A 393 -3.40 -4.27 16.83
C ALA A 393 -2.10 -4.01 17.61
N LEU A 394 -1.63 -2.76 17.70
CA LEU A 394 -0.48 -2.41 18.55
C LEU A 394 -0.75 -2.73 20.02
N GLN A 395 -1.94 -2.42 20.50
CA GLN A 395 -2.35 -2.69 21.88
C GLN A 395 -2.50 -4.20 22.18
N LYS A 396 -2.49 -5.08 21.17
CA LYS A 396 -2.42 -6.53 21.42
C LYS A 396 -1.04 -6.97 21.92
N LEU A 397 0.02 -6.18 21.71
CA LEU A 397 1.38 -6.49 22.13
C LEU A 397 1.94 -5.50 23.16
N PHE A 398 1.59 -4.21 23.03
CA PHE A 398 2.18 -3.13 23.82
C PHE A 398 1.19 -2.50 24.78
N GLN A 399 1.73 -1.76 25.76
CA GLN A 399 0.92 -0.87 26.59
C GLN A 399 0.38 0.30 25.77
N LYS A 400 -0.83 0.76 26.10
CA LYS A 400 -1.51 1.83 25.36
C LYS A 400 -0.63 3.07 25.20
N ASP A 401 0.07 3.48 26.25
CA ASP A 401 0.90 4.69 26.24
C ASP A 401 2.13 4.59 25.34
N ASP A 402 2.60 3.39 25.03
CA ASP A 402 3.72 3.17 24.11
C ASP A 402 3.28 3.17 22.64
N CYS A 403 1.99 2.89 22.36
CA CYS A 403 1.45 2.73 21.00
C CYS A 403 1.46 4.03 20.18
N VAL A 404 1.41 5.18 20.85
CA VAL A 404 1.51 6.51 20.23
C VAL A 404 2.50 7.33 21.03
N ALA A 405 3.57 7.77 20.39
CA ALA A 405 4.50 8.75 20.96
C ALA A 405 4.08 10.17 20.57
N THR A 406 3.67 10.36 19.32
CA THR A 406 3.12 11.62 18.81
C THR A 406 2.20 11.37 17.63
N TRP A 407 1.30 12.31 17.35
CA TRP A 407 0.57 12.36 16.09
C TRP A 407 0.47 13.78 15.55
N LYS A 408 0.23 13.89 14.23
CA LYS A 408 0.20 15.15 13.48
C LYS A 408 -0.78 15.08 12.30
N ILE A 409 -1.14 16.25 11.78
CA ILE A 409 -1.92 16.39 10.55
C ILE A 409 -0.96 16.71 9.41
N LYS A 410 -0.95 15.92 8.34
CA LYS A 410 -0.19 16.20 7.11
C LYS A 410 -1.10 16.86 6.08
N VAL A 411 -0.72 18.02 5.53
CA VAL A 411 -1.48 18.74 4.50
C VAL A 411 -0.57 19.06 3.32
N GLY A 412 -1.10 19.08 2.09
CA GLY A 412 -0.38 19.59 0.93
C GLY A 412 0.14 21.01 1.09
N SER A 413 1.41 21.20 0.76
CA SER A 413 2.11 22.48 0.77
C SER A 413 1.44 23.49 -0.15
N GLN A 414 0.82 23.02 -1.23
CA GLN A 414 0.03 23.83 -2.14
C GLN A 414 -1.26 24.39 -1.53
N TYR A 415 -1.78 23.78 -0.46
CA TYR A 415 -2.98 24.23 0.26
C TYR A 415 -2.65 24.96 1.57
N PHE A 416 -1.37 25.00 1.94
CA PHE A 416 -0.94 25.61 3.19
C PHE A 416 -1.22 27.12 3.22
N PRO A 417 -0.99 27.90 2.14
CA PRO A 417 -1.38 29.31 2.10
C PRO A 417 -2.88 29.52 2.34
N GLU A 418 -3.74 28.70 1.73
CA GLU A 418 -5.19 28.76 1.87
C GLU A 418 -5.61 28.44 3.31
N LEU A 419 -5.03 27.42 3.94
CA LEU A 419 -5.27 27.11 5.34
C LEU A 419 -4.91 28.27 6.27
N VAL A 420 -3.80 28.96 6.00
CA VAL A 420 -3.40 30.16 6.77
C VAL A 420 -4.44 31.27 6.60
N MET A 421 -4.90 31.53 5.37
CA MET A 421 -5.91 32.54 5.10
C MET A 421 -7.26 32.21 5.75
N ILE A 422 -7.66 30.94 5.77
CA ILE A 422 -8.87 30.47 6.46
C ILE A 422 -8.70 30.65 7.98
N GLY A 423 -7.54 30.29 8.55
CA GLY A 423 -7.24 30.51 9.96
C GLY A 423 -7.39 31.98 10.37
N LEU A 424 -6.82 32.90 9.58
CA LEU A 424 -6.95 34.35 9.80
C LEU A 424 -8.42 34.81 9.74
N LYS A 425 -9.20 34.34 8.76
CA LYS A 425 -10.64 34.65 8.66
C LYS A 425 -11.45 34.16 9.86
N ASN A 426 -11.04 33.03 10.45
CA ASN A 426 -11.68 32.45 11.63
C ASN A 426 -11.11 32.99 12.95
N GLY A 427 -10.37 34.10 12.91
CA GLY A 427 -9.88 34.77 14.11
C GLY A 427 -8.76 34.02 14.84
N VAL A 428 -8.10 33.06 14.19
CA VAL A 428 -6.94 32.37 14.76
C VAL A 428 -5.77 33.38 14.77
N PRO A 429 -5.29 33.81 15.96
CA PRO A 429 -4.17 34.74 16.04
C PRO A 429 -2.91 34.06 15.48
N MET A 430 -2.12 34.80 14.71
CA MET A 430 -0.90 34.27 14.09
C MET A 430 0.31 35.04 14.63
N LEU A 431 1.25 34.36 15.28
CA LEU A 431 2.53 34.96 15.65
C LEU A 431 3.38 35.25 14.39
N ARG A 432 3.66 36.54 14.15
CA ARG A 432 4.62 36.95 13.10
C ARG A 432 6.05 36.75 13.61
N GLY A 433 6.81 35.89 12.93
CA GLY A 433 8.24 35.75 13.15
C GLY A 433 9.06 36.87 12.49
N GLY A 434 9.78 37.64 13.31
CA GLY A 434 10.93 38.49 12.91
C GLY A 434 10.65 39.73 12.06
N ARG A 435 11.61 40.67 12.02
CA ARG A 435 11.58 41.89 11.20
C ARG A 435 11.81 41.63 9.70
N SER A 436 12.24 40.42 9.32
CA SER A 436 12.63 40.02 7.96
C SER A 436 11.94 38.75 7.43
N GLY A 437 10.93 38.19 8.14
CA GLY A 437 10.05 37.15 7.57
C GLY A 437 10.58 35.71 7.50
N ASP A 438 11.79 35.42 7.98
CA ASP A 438 12.45 34.11 7.83
C ASP A 438 12.22 33.08 8.97
N GLY A 439 11.18 33.24 9.81
CA GLY A 439 10.89 32.31 10.91
C GLY A 439 9.46 31.76 10.90
N LYS A 440 9.30 30.44 10.76
CA LYS A 440 8.01 29.72 10.86
C LYS A 440 7.47 29.73 12.30
N LEU A 441 6.80 30.81 12.69
CA LEU A 441 5.94 30.88 13.89
C LEU A 441 4.44 30.75 13.55
N ARG A 442 4.13 30.38 12.30
CA ARG A 442 2.77 30.38 11.72
C ARG A 442 1.96 29.11 11.99
N THR A 443 2.50 28.13 12.71
CA THR A 443 2.00 26.74 12.70
C THR A 443 1.27 26.32 13.98
N MET A 444 1.53 26.92 15.14
CA MET A 444 0.96 26.41 16.40
C MET A 444 -0.54 26.67 16.52
N GLU A 445 -1.00 27.87 16.19
CA GLU A 445 -2.41 28.26 16.35
C GLU A 445 -3.31 27.59 15.32
N ILE A 446 -2.82 27.42 14.07
CA ILE A 446 -3.48 26.58 13.06
C ILE A 446 -3.54 25.13 13.52
N SER A 447 -2.47 24.62 14.14
CA SER A 447 -2.46 23.25 14.67
C SER A 447 -3.50 23.07 15.77
N THR A 448 -3.61 24.01 16.70
CA THR A 448 -4.64 23.98 17.76
C THR A 448 -6.06 24.10 17.18
N ALA A 449 -6.26 24.92 16.15
CA ALA A 449 -7.57 25.09 15.51
C ALA A 449 -8.02 23.86 14.70
N LEU A 450 -7.08 23.11 14.09
CA LEU A 450 -7.39 21.92 13.31
C LEU A 450 -7.48 20.65 14.14
N LYS A 451 -6.99 20.67 15.38
CA LYS A 451 -7.02 19.50 16.28
C LYS A 451 -8.44 19.00 16.55
N PRO A 452 -9.46 19.83 16.89
CA PRO A 452 -10.84 19.35 17.06
C PRO A 452 -11.40 18.66 15.82
N TRP A 453 -11.18 19.25 14.63
CA TRP A 453 -11.58 18.64 13.36
C TRP A 453 -10.93 17.28 13.13
N ALA A 454 -9.63 17.16 13.44
CA ALA A 454 -8.92 15.89 13.30
C ALA A 454 -9.45 14.81 14.25
N LEU A 455 -9.82 15.17 15.49
CA LEU A 455 -10.40 14.26 16.47
C LEU A 455 -11.84 13.87 16.14
N GLU A 456 -12.62 14.76 15.53
CA GLU A 456 -13.94 14.43 14.99
C GLU A 456 -13.83 13.48 13.79
N THR A 457 -12.84 13.72 12.92
CA THR A 457 -12.60 12.89 11.73
C THR A 457 -12.02 11.52 12.09
N ALA A 458 -11.15 11.45 13.10
CA ALA A 458 -10.57 10.21 13.60
C ALA A 458 -10.67 10.08 15.13
N PRO A 459 -11.84 9.67 15.63
CA PRO A 459 -12.07 9.44 17.06
C PRO A 459 -11.07 8.47 17.70
N ALA A 460 -10.44 7.58 16.93
CA ALA A 460 -9.39 6.67 17.41
C ALA A 460 -8.18 7.39 18.07
N LEU A 461 -7.97 8.68 17.76
CA LEU A 461 -6.90 9.50 18.33
C LEU A 461 -7.31 10.27 19.60
N ILE A 462 -8.60 10.30 19.96
CA ILE A 462 -9.08 10.95 21.20
C ILE A 462 -8.30 10.49 22.44
N PRO A 463 -8.01 9.19 22.64
CA PRO A 463 -7.26 8.74 23.80
C PRO A 463 -5.80 9.21 23.85
N PHE A 464 -5.29 9.81 22.76
CA PHE A 464 -3.93 10.32 22.60
C PHE A 464 -3.94 11.82 22.30
N GLU A 465 -5.01 12.51 22.68
CA GLU A 465 -5.21 13.93 22.39
C GLU A 465 -4.02 14.81 22.86
N ASP A 466 -3.43 14.46 23.99
CA ASP A 466 -2.27 15.12 24.61
C ASP A 466 -0.97 14.93 23.82
N LYS A 467 -0.92 13.93 22.93
CA LYS A 467 0.25 13.60 22.10
C LYS A 467 0.24 14.28 20.73
N PHE A 468 -0.75 15.14 20.48
CA PHE A 468 -0.79 15.97 19.28
C PHE A 468 0.41 16.90 19.22
N SER A 469 1.12 16.91 18.09
CA SER A 469 2.28 17.79 17.89
C SER A 469 1.96 19.03 17.06
N HIS A 470 1.59 18.87 15.79
CA HIS A 470 1.47 19.99 14.85
C HIS A 470 0.77 19.59 13.54
N VAL A 471 0.59 20.59 12.67
CA VAL A 471 0.25 20.43 11.24
C VAL A 471 1.54 20.53 10.41
N GLU A 472 1.81 19.51 9.61
CA GLU A 472 2.98 19.39 8.74
C GLU A 472 2.59 19.64 7.27
N PRO A 473 3.14 20.68 6.62
CA PRO A 473 3.05 20.85 5.18
C PRO A 473 3.90 19.80 4.46
N THR A 474 3.30 19.01 3.58
CA THR A 474 3.89 17.90 2.82
C THR A 474 3.57 18.05 1.33
N GLY A 475 4.09 17.18 0.46
CA GLY A 475 3.67 17.15 -0.95
C GLY A 475 2.29 16.51 -1.19
N ALA A 476 1.57 16.07 -0.15
CA ALA A 476 0.35 15.27 -0.30
C ALA A 476 -0.86 16.14 -0.70
N GLY A 477 -1.67 15.72 -1.67
CA GLY A 477 -2.81 16.52 -2.13
C GLY A 477 -3.98 16.66 -1.13
N LEU A 478 -4.05 15.81 -0.10
CA LEU A 478 -5.18 15.76 0.84
C LEU A 478 -4.67 15.72 2.28
N ALA A 479 -5.48 16.25 3.20
CA ALA A 479 -5.18 16.19 4.61
C ALA A 479 -5.20 14.72 5.10
N ARG A 480 -4.18 14.30 5.82
CA ARG A 480 -4.04 12.95 6.40
C ARG A 480 -3.60 13.05 7.84
N LEU A 481 -3.92 12.03 8.62
CA LEU A 481 -3.49 11.91 10.01
C LEU A 481 -2.34 10.91 10.08
N ASP A 482 -1.30 11.27 10.83
CA ASP A 482 -0.08 10.48 10.94
C ASP A 482 0.28 10.34 12.42
N PHE A 483 0.26 9.12 12.94
CA PHE A 483 0.80 8.84 14.25
C PHE A 483 2.13 8.12 14.14
N THR A 484 3.00 8.33 15.12
CA THR A 484 4.29 7.67 15.25
C THR A 484 4.40 7.07 16.64
N ALA A 485 4.76 5.79 16.71
CA ALA A 485 5.13 5.10 17.94
C ALA A 485 6.64 5.14 18.15
N SER A 486 7.10 4.71 19.33
CA SER A 486 8.54 4.57 19.58
C SER A 486 9.19 3.58 18.61
N THR A 487 10.34 3.94 18.04
CA THR A 487 11.13 3.05 17.17
C THR A 487 11.60 1.79 17.89
N THR A 488 11.60 1.80 19.22
CA THR A 488 11.92 0.64 20.06
C THR A 488 10.91 -0.50 19.89
N LEU A 489 9.69 -0.20 19.44
CA LEU A 489 8.64 -1.19 19.19
C LEU A 489 8.83 -1.95 17.87
N CYS A 490 9.55 -1.36 16.89
CA CYS A 490 9.70 -1.91 15.55
C CYS A 490 10.20 -3.36 15.54
N LYS A 491 11.25 -3.65 16.32
CA LYS A 491 11.87 -4.99 16.38
C LYS A 491 11.03 -6.03 17.14
N TRP A 492 9.97 -5.60 17.81
CA TRP A 492 8.97 -6.50 18.41
C TRP A 492 7.77 -6.68 17.48
N PHE A 493 7.28 -5.59 16.88
CA PHE A 493 6.08 -5.63 16.05
C PHE A 493 6.32 -6.25 14.68
N PHE A 494 7.39 -5.84 13.97
CA PHE A 494 7.63 -6.26 12.59
C PHE A 494 7.84 -7.77 12.44
N PRO A 495 8.58 -8.46 13.32
CA PRO A 495 8.71 -9.92 13.21
C PRO A 495 7.39 -10.68 13.28
N LEU A 496 6.51 -10.28 14.20
CA LEU A 496 5.19 -10.90 14.37
C LEU A 496 4.27 -10.57 13.19
N LEU A 497 4.31 -9.33 12.70
CA LEU A 497 3.62 -8.90 11.49
C LEU A 497 4.04 -9.70 10.25
N MET A 498 5.35 -9.90 10.08
CA MET A 498 5.90 -10.67 8.97
C MET A 498 5.53 -12.14 9.09
N PHE A 499 5.50 -12.67 10.31
CA PHE A 499 5.06 -14.04 10.57
C PHE A 499 3.57 -14.25 10.27
N ALA A 500 2.70 -13.31 10.64
CA ALA A 500 1.28 -13.38 10.31
C ALA A 500 1.01 -13.34 8.81
N THR A 501 1.85 -12.62 8.05
CA THR A 501 1.68 -12.48 6.59
C THR A 501 2.32 -13.64 5.80
N PHE A 502 3.51 -14.09 6.21
CA PHE A 502 4.35 -14.99 5.41
C PHE A 502 4.61 -16.34 6.06
N GLY A 503 4.35 -16.51 7.36
CA GLY A 503 4.74 -17.70 8.13
C GLY A 503 4.08 -19.01 7.68
N GLU A 504 3.04 -18.94 6.86
CA GLU A 504 2.46 -20.12 6.20
C GLU A 504 3.28 -20.59 4.98
N THR A 505 4.06 -19.69 4.38
CA THR A 505 4.80 -19.91 3.12
C THR A 505 6.31 -19.83 3.26
N VAL A 506 6.79 -19.21 4.34
CA VAL A 506 8.19 -18.97 4.63
C VAL A 506 8.46 -19.45 6.05
N GLU A 507 9.25 -20.51 6.18
CA GLU A 507 9.64 -21.06 7.47
C GLU A 507 10.78 -20.23 8.10
N ASP A 508 11.83 -19.96 7.33
CA ASP A 508 12.96 -19.12 7.75
C ASP A 508 13.05 -17.83 6.92
N PRO A 509 12.77 -16.65 7.52
CA PRO A 509 12.82 -15.38 6.82
C PRO A 509 14.25 -14.92 6.48
N SER A 510 15.27 -15.44 7.15
CA SER A 510 16.67 -15.07 6.90
C SER A 510 17.21 -15.65 5.59
N GLU A 511 16.70 -16.82 5.19
CA GLU A 511 17.03 -17.48 3.93
C GLU A 511 16.12 -17.01 2.79
N ALA A 512 14.81 -16.92 3.05
CA ALA A 512 13.80 -16.68 2.03
C ALA A 512 13.71 -15.21 1.58
N PHE A 513 13.94 -14.23 2.46
CA PHE A 513 13.83 -12.80 2.12
C PHE A 513 15.14 -12.19 1.61
N THR A 514 16.00 -13.00 0.99
CA THR A 514 17.27 -12.54 0.42
C THR A 514 17.05 -11.70 -0.84
N LEU A 515 17.83 -10.62 -1.00
CA LEU A 515 17.73 -9.61 -2.09
C LEU A 515 18.77 -9.85 -3.21
#